data_AF-A0A2S8GF14-F1
#
_entry.id   AF-A0A2S8GF14-F1
#
_cell.length_a   1.000
_cell.length_b   1.000
_cell.length_c   1.000
_cell.angle_alpha   90.00
_cell.angle_beta   90.00
_cell.angle_gamma   90.00
#
_symmetry.space_group_name_H-M   'P 1'
#
loop_
_entity.id
_entity.type
_entity.pdbx_description
1 polymer ?
#
loop_
_entity_poly.entity_id
_entity_poly.type
_entity_poly.pdbx_seq_one_letter_code
_entity_poly.pdbx_strand_id
1 'polypeptide(L)'
;MAKKINDDLFEGSAMTFGEHLEELRSALFKSILWLAVGLGIGLLIADKAMDAIQKPVKEALLQYNQKRTLLRLTEQLEAENGGKAITAEEKGKLQKIAADNTWSPEIIYIEPTEVRRISELKSEPVEPVEPVEDKPSDESTASEATDEEKTAEEPDAEESSTDEALKEMAIVPKTKPVPMITWKPVEASLTALKVEEVFMIWLKAGLVCGAIIASPGIFWHIWSFVAAGLYPHEKKYVWIYLPFSLGLFFGGAALAYFYVFAPVLEFLFSFNLSLGIDPDPRISEWMSFALLLPLGFGISFQLPLVMLLLNRVGLIEVKSYVEHWRIAVLVICVLSALLTPADPLSMLLLAVPLSLLYFGGIGLCLWMPGRRAPMAPIR
;
A
#
# COMPACT_ATOMS: atom_id res chain seq x y z
N MET A 1 -2.05 -7.33 71.38
CA MET A 1 -1.62 -8.24 70.29
C MET A 1 -2.00 -7.60 68.97
N ALA A 2 -1.04 -7.02 68.27
CA ALA A 2 -1.26 -6.44 66.95
C ALA A 2 -1.45 -7.57 65.94
N LYS A 3 -2.62 -7.60 65.30
CA LYS A 3 -2.92 -8.49 64.17
C LYS A 3 -1.98 -8.09 63.04
N LYS A 4 -0.96 -8.92 62.77
CA LYS A 4 -0.15 -8.84 61.54
C LYS A 4 -1.13 -8.79 60.38
N ILE A 5 -1.10 -7.69 59.64
CA ILE A 5 -1.74 -7.59 58.34
C ILE A 5 -0.98 -8.58 57.47
N ASN A 6 -1.66 -9.64 57.03
CA ASN A 6 -1.11 -10.62 56.09
C ASN A 6 -0.63 -9.88 54.84
N ASP A 7 0.67 -9.97 54.56
CA ASP A 7 1.26 -9.68 53.25
C ASP A 7 0.95 -10.80 52.21
N ASP A 8 0.14 -11.79 52.61
CA ASP A 8 -0.21 -12.99 51.82
C ASP A 8 -1.44 -12.79 50.92
N LEU A 9 -1.50 -11.68 50.17
CA LEU A 9 -2.49 -11.51 49.09
C LEU A 9 -2.02 -12.15 47.77
N PHE A 10 -0.75 -12.57 47.68
CA PHE A 10 -0.12 -13.11 46.48
C PHE A 10 0.42 -14.55 46.60
N GLU A 11 0.34 -15.19 47.77
CA GLU A 11 0.92 -16.54 48.01
C GLU A 11 0.27 -17.68 47.20
N GLY A 12 -0.85 -17.42 46.51
CA GLY A 12 -1.67 -18.50 45.96
C GLY A 12 -1.56 -18.80 44.46
N SER A 13 -1.10 -17.90 43.58
CA SER A 13 -1.41 -18.13 42.14
C SER A 13 -0.76 -17.27 41.03
N ALA A 14 0.33 -16.55 41.28
CA ALA A 14 1.09 -15.91 40.20
C ALA A 14 2.53 -16.38 40.24
N MET A 15 3.07 -16.81 39.10
CA MET A 15 4.50 -17.07 38.96
C MET A 15 5.32 -15.85 39.39
N THR A 16 6.52 -16.09 39.89
CA THR A 16 7.42 -14.99 40.24
C THR A 16 7.71 -14.15 39.00
N PHE A 17 8.00 -12.86 39.18
CA PHE A 17 8.30 -11.97 38.04
C PHE A 17 9.46 -12.51 37.17
N GLY A 18 10.45 -13.18 37.79
CA GLY A 18 11.54 -13.85 37.07
C GLY A 18 11.06 -15.01 36.20
N GLU A 19 10.19 -15.87 36.72
CA GLU A 19 9.57 -16.97 35.95
C GLU A 19 8.72 -16.42 34.79
N HIS A 20 7.97 -15.35 35.01
CA HIS A 20 7.17 -14.72 33.95
C HIS A 20 8.05 -14.12 32.83
N LEU A 21 9.20 -13.53 33.17
CA LEU A 21 10.17 -13.08 32.17
C LEU A 21 10.80 -14.25 31.39
N GLU A 22 11.04 -15.38 32.05
CA GLU A 22 11.56 -16.57 31.39
C GLU A 22 10.54 -17.15 30.39
N GLU A 23 9.26 -17.16 30.77
CA GLU A 23 8.17 -17.54 29.88
C GLU A 23 8.02 -16.58 28.71
N LEU A 24 8.10 -15.26 28.95
CA LEU A 24 8.08 -14.25 27.90
C LEU A 24 9.18 -14.52 26.88
N ARG A 25 10.41 -14.70 27.36
CA ARG A 25 11.58 -14.99 26.52
C ARG A 25 11.37 -16.27 25.70
N SER A 26 10.97 -17.36 26.35
CA SER A 26 10.70 -18.65 25.71
C SER A 26 9.61 -18.54 24.64
N ALA A 27 8.49 -17.87 24.96
CA ALA A 27 7.39 -17.66 24.03
C ALA A 27 7.82 -16.81 22.83
N LEU A 28 8.60 -15.76 23.06
CA LEU A 28 9.14 -14.90 22.02
C LEU A 28 10.06 -15.68 21.07
N PHE A 29 11.04 -16.42 21.60
CA PHE A 29 11.96 -17.23 20.78
C PHE A 29 11.22 -18.28 19.95
N LYS A 30 10.23 -18.97 20.55
CA LYS A 30 9.41 -19.95 19.83
C LYS A 30 8.55 -19.30 18.75
N SER A 31 7.97 -18.13 19.03
CA SER A 31 7.19 -17.37 18.05
C SER A 31 8.06 -16.93 16.87
N ILE A 32 9.30 -16.48 17.14
CA ILE A 32 10.28 -16.12 16.12
C ILE A 32 10.67 -17.36 15.28
N LEU A 33 10.85 -18.52 15.90
CA LEU A 33 11.12 -19.76 15.18
C LEU A 33 9.96 -20.13 14.23
N TRP A 34 8.71 -20.02 14.70
CA TRP A 34 7.53 -20.21 13.86
C TRP A 34 7.47 -19.20 12.72
N LEU A 35 7.82 -17.94 12.97
CA LEU A 35 7.90 -16.91 11.94
C LEU A 35 9.01 -17.21 10.93
N ALA A 36 10.15 -17.75 11.34
CA ALA A 36 11.24 -18.16 10.44
C ALA A 36 10.84 -19.36 9.57
N VAL A 37 10.16 -20.37 10.14
CA VAL A 37 9.59 -21.50 9.38
C VAL A 37 8.52 -20.99 8.41
N GLY A 38 7.65 -20.09 8.89
CA GLY A 38 6.66 -19.42 8.07
C GLY A 38 7.28 -18.67 6.91
N LEU A 39 8.34 -17.89 7.15
CA LEU A 39 9.08 -17.17 6.10
C LEU A 39 9.63 -18.14 5.06
N GLY A 40 10.22 -19.27 5.47
CA GLY A 40 10.68 -20.30 4.55
C GLY A 40 9.56 -20.79 3.63
N ILE A 41 8.39 -21.13 4.18
CA ILE A 41 7.21 -21.56 3.41
C ILE A 41 6.66 -20.41 2.57
N GLY A 42 6.63 -19.20 3.11
CA GLY A 42 6.10 -18.01 2.47
C GLY A 42 6.90 -17.65 1.22
N LEU A 43 8.23 -17.75 1.27
CA LEU A 43 9.10 -17.53 0.12
C LEU A 43 8.87 -18.55 -1.00
N LEU A 44 8.50 -19.79 -0.67
CA LEU A 44 8.14 -20.80 -1.68
C LEU A 44 6.81 -20.49 -2.40
N ILE A 45 5.96 -19.64 -1.81
CA ILE A 45 4.63 -19.31 -2.32
C ILE A 45 4.57 -17.84 -2.78
N ALA A 46 5.65 -17.06 -2.60
CA ALA A 46 5.70 -15.63 -2.87
C ALA A 46 5.28 -15.29 -4.31
N ASP A 47 5.65 -16.10 -5.30
CA ASP A 47 5.24 -15.90 -6.69
C ASP A 47 3.71 -15.96 -6.85
N LYS A 48 3.07 -16.96 -6.25
CA LYS A 48 1.60 -17.10 -6.27
C LYS A 48 0.91 -15.98 -5.51
N ALA A 49 1.50 -15.53 -4.41
CA ALA A 49 0.99 -14.41 -3.64
C ALA A 49 1.05 -13.10 -4.44
N MET A 50 2.16 -12.89 -5.16
CA MET A 50 2.34 -11.76 -6.07
C MET A 50 1.26 -11.77 -7.16
N ASP A 51 1.04 -12.91 -7.81
CA ASP A 51 0.01 -13.04 -8.84
C ASP A 51 -1.40 -12.78 -8.29
N ALA A 52 -1.70 -13.32 -7.11
CA ALA A 52 -2.99 -13.13 -6.45
C ALA A 52 -3.28 -11.65 -6.12
N ILE A 53 -2.25 -10.86 -5.84
CA ILE A 53 -2.39 -9.43 -5.54
C ILE A 53 -2.34 -8.58 -6.80
N GLN A 54 -1.49 -8.93 -7.77
CA GLN A 54 -1.40 -8.20 -9.03
C GLN A 54 -2.73 -8.21 -9.80
N LYS A 55 -3.47 -9.32 -9.78
CA LYS A 55 -4.71 -9.47 -10.55
C LYS A 55 -5.74 -8.36 -10.25
N PRO A 56 -6.22 -8.17 -9.01
CA PRO A 56 -7.15 -7.10 -8.69
C PRO A 56 -6.62 -5.70 -9.02
N VAL A 57 -5.30 -5.50 -8.98
CA VAL A 57 -4.70 -4.21 -9.34
C VAL A 57 -4.70 -3.97 -10.84
N LYS A 58 -4.32 -4.98 -11.63
CA LYS A 58 -4.40 -4.92 -13.10
C LYS A 58 -5.84 -4.64 -13.54
N GLU A 59 -6.81 -5.30 -12.92
CA GLU A 59 -8.24 -5.06 -13.17
C GLU A 59 -8.65 -3.62 -12.81
N ALA A 60 -8.26 -3.11 -11.64
CA ALA A 60 -8.55 -1.74 -11.23
C ALA A 60 -7.87 -0.70 -12.15
N LEU A 61 -6.66 -0.96 -12.61
CA LEU A 61 -5.93 -0.10 -13.54
C LEU A 61 -6.57 -0.09 -14.93
N LEU A 62 -7.02 -1.25 -15.42
CA LEU A 62 -7.77 -1.34 -16.68
C LEU A 62 -9.05 -0.50 -16.59
N GLN A 63 -9.82 -0.65 -15.51
CA GLN A 63 -11.03 0.15 -15.28
C GLN A 63 -10.73 1.66 -15.19
N TYR A 64 -9.65 2.03 -14.51
CA TYR A 64 -9.19 3.41 -14.45
C TYR A 64 -8.89 3.97 -15.85
N ASN A 65 -8.11 3.23 -16.64
CA ASN A 65 -7.75 3.62 -18.00
C ASN A 65 -8.99 3.75 -18.90
N GLN A 66 -9.96 2.82 -18.81
CA GLN A 66 -11.23 2.91 -19.53
C GLN A 66 -12.02 4.17 -19.16
N LYS A 67 -12.14 4.49 -17.87
CA LYS A 67 -12.81 5.72 -17.39
C LYS A 67 -12.11 6.97 -17.93
N ARG A 68 -10.77 7.00 -17.92
CA ARG A 68 -9.97 8.10 -18.48
C ARG A 68 -10.16 8.25 -19.98
N THR A 69 -10.13 7.15 -20.73
CA THR A 69 -10.40 7.14 -22.18
C THR A 69 -11.78 7.70 -22.50
N LEU A 70 -12.82 7.29 -21.76
CA LEU A 70 -14.17 7.80 -21.94
C LEU A 70 -14.24 9.31 -21.72
N LEU A 71 -13.65 9.82 -20.63
CA LEU A 71 -13.62 11.26 -20.35
C LEU A 71 -12.94 12.04 -21.48
N ARG A 72 -11.77 11.59 -21.94
CA ARG A 72 -11.05 12.24 -23.05
C ARG A 72 -11.83 12.25 -24.35
N LEU A 73 -12.45 11.12 -24.71
CA LEU A 73 -13.27 11.03 -25.92
C LEU A 73 -14.51 11.92 -25.84
N THR A 74 -15.09 12.04 -24.64
CA THR A 74 -16.22 12.93 -24.37
C THR A 74 -15.80 14.39 -24.55
N GLU A 75 -14.72 14.81 -23.90
CA GLU A 75 -14.18 16.17 -24.04
C GLU A 75 -13.85 16.52 -25.49
N GLN A 76 -13.28 15.58 -26.25
CA GLN A 76 -12.97 15.78 -27.68
C GLN A 76 -14.23 15.98 -28.52
N LEU A 77 -15.23 15.11 -28.36
CA LEU A 77 -16.49 15.24 -29.11
C LEU A 77 -17.25 16.51 -28.74
N GLU A 78 -17.24 16.89 -27.46
CA GLU A 78 -17.84 18.16 -27.01
C GLU A 78 -17.11 19.35 -27.63
N ALA A 79 -15.78 19.31 -27.74
CA ALA A 79 -14.99 20.34 -28.41
C ALA A 79 -15.33 20.44 -29.92
N GLU A 80 -15.45 19.31 -30.62
CA GLU A 80 -15.87 19.26 -32.03
C GLU A 80 -17.31 19.75 -32.23
N ASN A 81 -18.21 19.48 -31.27
CA ASN A 81 -19.59 19.96 -31.26
C ASN A 81 -19.74 21.41 -30.78
N GLY A 82 -18.65 22.18 -30.67
CA GLY A 82 -18.68 23.59 -30.26
C GLY A 82 -18.99 23.79 -28.78
N GLY A 83 -18.57 22.88 -27.92
CA GLY A 83 -18.74 22.91 -26.46
C GLY A 83 -20.10 22.41 -25.98
N LYS A 84 -20.93 21.81 -26.86
CA LYS A 84 -22.21 21.22 -26.47
C LYS A 84 -22.01 19.81 -25.94
N ALA A 85 -22.66 19.52 -24.80
CA ALA A 85 -22.66 18.21 -24.21
C ALA A 85 -23.16 17.12 -25.19
N ILE A 86 -22.49 15.97 -25.18
CA ILE A 86 -22.87 14.82 -26.02
C ILE A 86 -24.23 14.22 -25.60
N THR A 87 -24.94 13.64 -26.57
CA THR A 87 -26.20 12.96 -26.34
C THR A 87 -26.01 11.64 -25.59
N ALA A 88 -27.07 11.14 -24.94
CA ALA A 88 -27.03 9.86 -24.23
C ALA A 88 -26.67 8.67 -25.14
N GLU A 89 -27.04 8.75 -26.43
CA GLU A 89 -26.72 7.72 -27.42
C GLU A 89 -25.23 7.73 -27.79
N GLU A 90 -24.65 8.91 -28.02
CA GLU A 90 -23.21 9.09 -28.26
C GLU A 90 -22.39 8.64 -27.06
N LYS A 91 -22.82 9.00 -25.85
CA LYS A 91 -22.20 8.53 -24.60
C LYS A 91 -22.23 7.01 -24.48
N GLY A 92 -23.34 6.37 -24.86
CA GLY A 92 -23.47 4.91 -24.89
C GLY A 92 -22.54 4.24 -25.91
N LYS A 93 -22.31 4.88 -27.08
CA LYS A 93 -21.34 4.40 -28.08
C LYS A 93 -19.91 4.54 -27.57
N LEU A 94 -19.56 5.66 -26.96
CA LEU A 94 -18.24 5.88 -26.34
C LEU A 94 -17.96 4.90 -25.21
N GLN A 95 -18.96 4.58 -24.39
CA GLN A 95 -18.84 3.57 -23.34
C GLN A 95 -18.50 2.20 -23.91
N LYS A 96 -19.15 1.79 -25.01
CA LYS A 96 -18.83 0.53 -25.69
C LYS A 96 -17.42 0.57 -26.27
N ILE A 97 -17.06 1.65 -26.95
CA ILE A 97 -15.71 1.81 -27.51
C ILE A 97 -14.65 1.74 -26.42
N ALA A 98 -14.83 2.43 -25.30
CA ALA A 98 -13.89 2.41 -24.17
C ALA A 98 -13.84 1.04 -23.46
N ALA A 99 -14.96 0.31 -23.42
CA ALA A 99 -15.00 -1.04 -22.83
C ALA A 99 -14.35 -2.10 -23.74
N ASP A 100 -14.54 -1.98 -25.05
CA ASP A 100 -14.10 -2.96 -26.05
C ASP A 100 -12.66 -2.68 -26.53
N ASN A 101 -12.20 -1.42 -26.55
CA ASN A 101 -10.86 -1.07 -26.99
C ASN A 101 -9.87 -0.99 -25.83
N THR A 102 -8.81 -1.78 -25.93
CA THR A 102 -7.54 -1.56 -25.22
C THR A 102 -6.76 -0.39 -25.81
N TRP A 103 -7.39 0.70 -26.28
CA TRP A 103 -6.69 1.84 -26.89
C TRP A 103 -7.18 3.13 -26.26
N SER A 104 -6.25 3.96 -25.79
CA SER A 104 -6.55 5.28 -25.21
C SER A 104 -6.03 6.39 -26.13
N PRO A 105 -6.82 7.46 -26.36
CA PRO A 105 -6.34 8.63 -27.05
C PRO A 105 -5.36 9.42 -26.17
N GLU A 106 -4.28 9.88 -26.80
CA GLU A 106 -3.25 10.74 -26.20
C GLU A 106 -3.00 11.93 -27.13
N ILE A 107 -3.11 13.14 -26.56
CA ILE A 107 -2.81 14.38 -27.28
C ILE A 107 -1.31 14.61 -27.16
N ILE A 108 -0.60 14.45 -28.26
CA ILE A 108 0.81 14.80 -28.34
C ILE A 108 0.95 16.12 -29.10
N TYR A 109 1.90 16.93 -28.67
CA TYR A 109 2.19 18.23 -29.28
C TYR A 109 3.37 18.04 -30.23
N ILE A 110 3.09 18.09 -31.53
CA ILE A 110 4.10 17.86 -32.57
C ILE A 110 4.44 19.20 -33.23
N GLU A 111 5.71 19.40 -33.56
CA GLU A 111 6.12 20.58 -34.32
C GLU A 111 5.45 20.57 -35.71
N PRO A 112 4.88 21.70 -36.19
CA PRO A 112 4.23 21.79 -37.49
C PRO A 112 5.07 21.26 -38.68
N THR A 113 6.40 21.38 -38.60
CA THR A 113 7.37 20.88 -39.59
C THR A 113 7.37 19.36 -39.67
N GLU A 114 7.36 18.67 -38.53
CA GLU A 114 7.26 17.20 -38.47
C GLU A 114 5.90 16.70 -38.95
N VAL A 115 4.81 17.43 -38.69
CA VAL A 115 3.48 17.09 -39.24
C VAL A 115 3.49 17.08 -40.76
N ARG A 116 4.17 18.04 -41.40
CA ARG A 116 4.34 18.06 -42.86
C ARG A 116 5.18 16.89 -43.35
N ARG A 117 6.32 16.61 -42.69
CA ARG A 117 7.19 15.47 -43.01
C ARG A 117 6.44 14.13 -42.92
N ILE A 118 5.65 13.92 -41.87
CA ILE A 118 4.84 12.69 -41.70
C ILE A 118 3.73 12.59 -42.75
N SER A 119 3.11 13.71 -43.12
CA SER A 119 2.10 13.76 -44.19
C SER A 119 2.70 13.40 -45.55
N GLU A 120 3.97 13.74 -45.79
CA GLU A 120 4.72 13.41 -47.01
C GLU A 120 5.18 11.94 -47.02
N LEU A 121 5.61 11.40 -45.86
CA LEU A 121 6.01 9.99 -45.69
C LEU A 121 4.89 8.97 -45.93
N LYS A 122 3.62 9.34 -45.73
CA LYS A 122 2.46 8.49 -46.04
C LYS A 122 2.38 8.05 -47.51
N SER A 123 3.23 8.60 -48.39
CA SER A 123 3.32 8.24 -49.80
C SER A 123 4.34 7.15 -50.15
N GLU A 124 5.20 6.72 -49.21
CA GLU A 124 6.18 5.64 -49.47
C GLU A 124 5.95 4.43 -48.54
N PRO A 125 5.87 3.19 -49.05
CA PRO A 125 5.77 1.99 -48.24
C PRO A 125 7.01 1.83 -47.35
N VAL A 126 6.80 1.63 -46.04
CA VAL A 126 7.90 1.33 -45.11
C VAL A 126 8.39 -0.09 -45.37
N GLU A 127 9.58 -0.26 -45.94
CA GLU A 127 10.23 -1.57 -46.01
C GLU A 127 10.73 -2.01 -44.62
N PRO A 128 10.69 -3.32 -44.30
CA PRO A 128 11.15 -3.82 -43.02
C PRO A 128 12.64 -3.54 -42.82
N VAL A 129 13.01 -2.92 -41.69
CA VAL A 129 14.40 -2.66 -41.31
C VAL A 129 15.03 -3.97 -40.83
N GLU A 130 16.03 -4.49 -41.56
CA GLU A 130 16.85 -5.61 -41.08
C GLU A 130 17.79 -5.15 -39.93
N PRO A 131 18.11 -6.03 -38.96
CA PRO A 131 18.93 -5.66 -37.81
C PRO A 131 20.37 -5.38 -38.23
N VAL A 132 20.92 -4.26 -37.75
CA VAL A 132 22.33 -3.89 -37.96
C VAL A 132 23.21 -4.76 -37.04
N GLU A 133 24.14 -5.52 -37.62
CA GLU A 133 25.17 -6.26 -36.88
C GLU A 133 26.21 -5.30 -36.29
N ASP A 134 26.44 -5.42 -34.97
CA ASP A 134 27.47 -4.71 -34.22
C ASP A 134 28.88 -5.20 -34.63
N LYS A 135 29.77 -4.26 -35.00
CA LYS A 135 31.22 -4.51 -35.04
C LYS A 135 31.92 -3.69 -33.95
N PRO A 136 32.82 -4.31 -33.16
CA PRO A 136 33.48 -3.63 -32.05
C PRO A 136 34.58 -2.69 -32.57
N SER A 137 34.62 -1.46 -32.06
CA SER A 137 35.76 -0.55 -32.24
C SER A 137 36.75 -0.69 -31.08
N ASP A 138 37.97 -1.08 -31.43
CA ASP A 138 39.12 -1.26 -30.54
C ASP A 138 39.57 0.01 -29.81
N GLU A 139 40.14 -0.23 -28.63
CA GLU A 139 40.80 0.67 -27.68
C GLU A 139 42.10 1.33 -28.17
N SER A 140 42.58 2.29 -27.35
CA SER A 140 43.97 2.75 -27.14
C SER A 140 44.23 4.18 -27.67
N THR A 141 44.79 5.15 -26.94
CA THR A 141 45.71 5.13 -25.79
C THR A 141 45.81 6.53 -25.15
N ALA A 142 46.17 6.59 -23.87
CA ALA A 142 46.41 7.79 -23.06
C ALA A 142 47.75 8.50 -23.33
N SER A 143 47.85 9.79 -22.94
CA SER A 143 49.10 10.40 -22.45
C SER A 143 48.80 11.60 -21.53
N GLU A 144 49.41 11.59 -20.35
CA GLU A 144 49.49 12.66 -19.34
C GLU A 144 50.49 13.76 -19.74
N ALA A 145 50.32 15.00 -19.22
CA ALA A 145 51.29 15.73 -18.38
C ALA A 145 51.04 17.26 -18.32
N THR A 146 50.69 17.72 -17.11
CA THR A 146 51.13 18.90 -16.32
C THR A 146 51.25 20.35 -16.87
N ASP A 147 50.76 21.24 -15.99
CA ASP A 147 51.16 22.62 -15.64
C ASP A 147 51.02 23.78 -16.64
N GLU A 148 50.12 24.72 -16.34
CA GLU A 148 50.50 26.08 -15.92
C GLU A 148 49.27 26.89 -15.47
N GLU A 149 49.33 27.37 -14.22
CA GLU A 149 48.43 28.35 -13.63
C GLU A 149 48.80 29.74 -14.17
N LYS A 150 47.87 30.40 -14.88
CA LYS A 150 47.99 31.82 -15.20
C LYS A 150 46.64 32.52 -15.15
N THR A 151 46.51 33.32 -14.09
CA THR A 151 45.51 34.35 -13.84
C THR A 151 45.14 35.11 -15.11
N ALA A 152 43.86 35.13 -15.46
CA ALA A 152 43.30 36.08 -16.41
C ALA A 152 42.01 36.66 -15.83
N GLU A 153 41.96 37.98 -15.85
CA GLU A 153 40.93 38.88 -15.35
C GLU A 153 39.52 38.49 -15.79
N GLU A 154 38.52 38.75 -14.93
CA GLU A 154 37.15 39.01 -15.40
C GLU A 154 37.14 40.28 -16.24
N PRO A 155 36.57 40.26 -17.46
CA PRO A 155 35.88 41.41 -17.99
C PRO A 155 34.38 41.11 -18.05
N ASP A 156 33.65 42.05 -17.47
CA ASP A 156 32.20 42.19 -17.52
C ASP A 156 31.60 42.01 -18.93
N ALA A 157 30.39 41.45 -18.91
CA ALA A 157 29.26 41.79 -19.77
C ALA A 157 29.37 41.56 -21.29
N GLU A 158 28.97 40.36 -21.73
CA GLU A 158 28.06 40.20 -22.88
C GLU A 158 27.08 39.04 -22.62
N GLU A 159 26.01 39.32 -21.87
CA GLU A 159 24.85 38.44 -21.65
C GLU A 159 23.98 38.23 -22.91
N SER A 160 24.50 38.51 -24.12
CA SER A 160 23.70 38.53 -25.36
C SER A 160 23.99 37.39 -26.33
N SER A 161 25.09 36.63 -26.18
CA SER A 161 25.48 35.66 -27.22
C SER A 161 24.97 34.23 -26.96
N THR A 162 24.80 33.83 -25.70
CA THR A 162 24.38 32.47 -25.36
C THR A 162 22.90 32.23 -25.66
N ASP A 163 22.03 33.20 -25.37
CA ASP A 163 20.59 33.12 -25.61
C ASP A 163 20.20 33.21 -27.09
N GLU A 164 20.98 33.94 -27.90
CA GLU A 164 20.79 33.98 -29.35
C GLU A 164 21.38 32.74 -30.03
N ALA A 165 22.54 32.26 -29.59
CA ALA A 165 23.12 31.01 -30.08
C ALA A 165 22.23 29.79 -29.78
N LEU A 166 21.59 29.75 -28.61
CA LEU A 166 20.62 28.70 -28.24
C LEU A 166 19.31 28.77 -29.05
N LYS A 167 18.95 29.94 -29.59
CA LYS A 167 17.81 30.11 -30.52
C LYS A 167 18.14 29.77 -31.97
N GLU A 168 19.41 29.90 -32.36
CA GLU A 168 19.89 29.53 -33.70
C GLU A 168 20.17 28.05 -33.85
N MET A 169 20.70 27.40 -32.82
CA MET A 169 20.68 25.94 -32.72
C MET A 169 19.22 25.52 -32.66
N ALA A 170 18.74 24.75 -33.64
CA ALA A 170 17.35 24.28 -33.75
C ALA A 170 16.93 23.28 -32.65
N ILE A 171 17.33 23.53 -31.41
CA ILE A 171 17.08 22.73 -30.21
C ILE A 171 15.74 23.14 -29.60
N VAL A 172 15.32 24.40 -29.78
CA VAL A 172 14.03 24.91 -29.29
C VAL A 172 13.07 25.12 -30.47
N PRO A 173 11.88 24.48 -30.48
CA PRO A 173 10.93 24.61 -31.57
C PRO A 173 10.49 26.07 -31.73
N LYS A 174 10.63 26.60 -32.95
CA LYS A 174 10.37 28.03 -33.25
C LYS A 174 8.87 28.34 -33.39
N THR A 175 8.04 27.30 -33.45
CA THR A 175 6.61 27.41 -33.70
C THR A 175 5.80 26.71 -32.62
N LYS A 176 4.61 27.23 -32.34
CA LYS A 176 3.70 26.59 -31.39
C LYS A 176 3.35 25.19 -31.92
N PRO A 177 3.53 24.13 -31.12
CA PRO A 177 3.23 22.79 -31.56
C PRO A 177 1.73 22.61 -31.80
N VAL A 178 1.39 21.75 -32.75
CA VAL A 178 0.00 21.42 -33.09
C VAL A 178 -0.40 20.20 -32.28
N PRO A 179 -1.59 20.19 -31.63
CA PRO A 179 -2.09 19.00 -30.98
C PRO A 179 -2.46 17.93 -32.03
N MET A 180 -1.90 16.74 -31.90
CA MET A 180 -2.24 15.56 -32.70
C MET A 180 -2.75 14.45 -31.78
N ILE A 181 -3.84 13.81 -32.19
CA ILE A 181 -4.40 12.68 -31.45
C ILE A 181 -3.70 11.41 -31.93
N THR A 182 -3.06 10.72 -31.00
CA THR A 182 -2.51 9.37 -31.22
C THR A 182 -3.27 8.36 -30.37
N TRP A 183 -3.23 7.09 -30.79
CA TRP A 183 -3.85 5.99 -30.08
C TRP A 183 -2.76 5.08 -29.55
N LYS A 184 -2.73 4.91 -28.22
CA LYS A 184 -1.79 4.04 -27.51
C LYS A 184 -2.52 2.82 -26.96
N PRO A 185 -1.93 1.61 -26.99
CA PRO A 185 -2.53 0.48 -26.31
C PRO A 185 -2.57 0.74 -24.80
N VAL A 186 -3.72 0.46 -24.18
CA VAL A 186 -3.97 0.46 -22.75
C VAL A 186 -3.31 -0.78 -22.19
N GLU A 187 -2.03 -0.66 -21.88
CA GLU A 187 -1.30 -1.68 -21.15
C GLU A 187 -1.44 -1.42 -19.66
N ALA A 188 -1.73 -2.48 -18.90
CA ALA A 188 -1.54 -2.46 -17.45
C ALA A 188 -0.05 -2.64 -17.14
N SER A 189 0.79 -1.74 -17.64
CA SER A 189 2.23 -1.73 -17.42
C SER A 189 2.51 -1.19 -16.03
N LEU A 190 3.06 -2.03 -15.18
CA LEU A 190 3.52 -1.64 -13.85
C LEU A 190 4.98 -1.23 -13.96
N THR A 191 5.27 0.05 -13.73
CA THR A 191 6.62 0.59 -13.89
C THR A 191 7.41 0.36 -12.59
N ALA A 192 8.56 -0.29 -12.71
CA ALA A 192 9.58 -0.35 -11.65
C ALA A 192 10.66 0.68 -12.00
N LEU A 193 10.95 1.60 -11.07
CA LEU A 193 11.97 2.64 -11.31
C LEU A 193 13.37 2.15 -10.95
N LYS A 194 13.45 1.18 -10.04
CA LYS A 194 14.71 0.59 -9.60
C LYS A 194 14.67 -0.93 -9.70
N VAL A 195 15.81 -1.52 -10.00
CA VAL A 195 15.97 -2.97 -10.19
C VAL A 195 15.66 -3.73 -8.89
N GLU A 196 15.99 -3.15 -7.74
CA GLU A 196 15.77 -3.78 -6.44
C GLU A 196 14.30 -3.74 -5.96
N GLU A 197 13.43 -2.92 -6.56
CA GLU A 197 12.05 -2.76 -6.09
C GLU A 197 11.28 -4.08 -6.16
N VAL A 198 11.37 -4.77 -7.29
CA VAL A 198 10.63 -6.02 -7.53
C VAL A 198 11.09 -7.11 -6.56
N PHE A 199 12.39 -7.21 -6.32
CA PHE A 199 12.95 -8.14 -5.33
C PHE A 199 12.44 -7.85 -3.91
N MET A 200 12.43 -6.58 -3.50
CA MET A 200 11.95 -6.20 -2.17
C MET A 200 10.45 -6.49 -2.00
N ILE A 201 9.64 -6.30 -3.05
CA ILE A 201 8.22 -6.64 -3.01
C ILE A 201 8.04 -8.15 -2.89
N TRP A 202 8.78 -8.95 -3.67
CA TRP A 202 8.75 -10.40 -3.59
C TRP A 202 9.13 -10.91 -2.20
N LEU A 203 10.19 -10.36 -1.61
CA LEU A 203 10.61 -10.68 -0.25
C LEU A 203 9.54 -10.32 0.79
N LYS A 204 8.93 -9.13 0.65
CA LYS A 204 7.79 -8.72 1.50
C LYS A 204 6.61 -9.68 1.33
N ALA A 205 6.32 -10.15 0.12
CA ALA A 205 5.25 -11.11 -0.12
C ALA A 205 5.49 -12.42 0.60
N GLY A 206 6.71 -12.97 0.50
CA GLY A 206 7.10 -14.14 1.26
C GLY A 206 6.98 -13.93 2.78
N LEU A 207 7.40 -12.77 3.29
CA LEU A 207 7.30 -12.45 4.72
C LEU A 207 5.85 -12.36 5.20
N VAL A 208 4.99 -11.64 4.49
CA VAL A 208 3.57 -11.49 4.85
C VAL A 208 2.84 -12.84 4.79
N CYS A 209 2.96 -13.58 3.69
CA CYS A 209 2.34 -14.89 3.56
C CYS A 209 2.88 -15.86 4.60
N GLY A 210 4.20 -15.83 4.85
CA GLY A 210 4.84 -16.61 5.88
C GLY A 210 4.31 -16.30 7.28
N ALA A 211 4.11 -15.01 7.61
CA ALA A 211 3.54 -14.58 8.87
C ALA A 211 2.08 -15.06 9.04
N ILE A 212 1.28 -15.01 7.97
CA ILE A 212 -0.10 -15.52 7.97
C ILE A 212 -0.11 -17.04 8.22
N ILE A 213 0.75 -17.79 7.53
CA ILE A 213 0.86 -19.26 7.70
C ILE A 213 1.41 -19.63 9.09
N ALA A 214 2.36 -18.86 9.62
CA ALA A 214 2.91 -19.06 10.96
C ALA A 214 1.97 -18.63 12.10
N SER A 215 0.92 -17.86 11.80
CA SER A 215 0.01 -17.31 12.81
C SER A 215 -0.56 -18.31 13.81
N PRO A 216 -0.89 -19.60 13.47
CA PRO A 216 -1.34 -20.58 14.46
C PRO A 216 -0.29 -20.85 15.54
N GLY A 217 0.97 -21.00 15.13
CA GLY A 217 2.08 -21.21 16.06
C GLY A 217 2.39 -19.96 16.89
N ILE A 218 2.40 -18.79 16.25
CA ILE A 218 2.63 -17.50 16.93
C ILE A 218 1.55 -17.27 17.99
N PHE A 219 0.28 -17.42 17.63
CA PHE A 219 -0.84 -17.20 18.54
C PHE A 219 -0.83 -18.20 19.68
N TRP A 220 -0.50 -19.46 19.42
CA TRP A 220 -0.34 -20.45 20.47
C TRP A 220 0.65 -19.99 21.56
N HIS A 221 1.82 -19.49 21.18
CA HIS A 221 2.83 -19.05 22.14
C HIS A 221 2.47 -17.74 22.82
N ILE A 222 1.90 -16.78 22.09
CA ILE A 222 1.40 -15.52 22.68
C ILE A 222 0.34 -15.82 23.74
N TRP A 223 -0.66 -16.64 23.41
CA TRP A 223 -1.71 -17.02 24.34
C TRP A 223 -1.18 -17.87 25.49
N SER A 224 -0.24 -18.79 25.25
CA SER A 224 0.39 -19.57 26.32
C SER A 224 1.09 -18.66 27.34
N PHE A 225 1.79 -17.62 26.86
CA PHE A 225 2.41 -16.61 27.72
C PHE A 225 1.37 -15.79 28.50
N VAL A 226 0.29 -15.37 27.84
CA VAL A 226 -0.82 -14.66 28.51
C VAL A 226 -1.44 -15.55 29.59
N ALA A 227 -1.70 -16.84 29.30
CA ALA A 227 -2.24 -17.79 30.27
C ALA A 227 -1.33 -17.96 31.48
N ALA A 228 -0.03 -17.85 31.28
CA ALA A 228 0.98 -17.94 32.32
C ALA A 228 0.84 -16.82 33.36
N GLY A 229 0.56 -15.59 32.92
CA GLY A 229 0.27 -14.44 33.79
C GLY A 229 -1.13 -14.43 34.42
N LEU A 230 -2.01 -15.37 34.05
CA LEU A 230 -3.39 -15.45 34.55
C LEU A 230 -3.55 -16.45 35.70
N TYR A 231 -4.53 -16.18 36.58
CA TYR A 231 -4.90 -17.09 37.67
C TYR A 231 -5.33 -18.47 37.12
N PRO A 232 -5.05 -19.59 37.81
CA PRO A 232 -5.32 -20.95 37.31
C PRO A 232 -6.75 -21.19 36.81
N HIS A 233 -7.75 -20.59 37.46
CA HIS A 233 -9.16 -20.72 37.06
C HIS A 233 -9.56 -19.87 35.84
N GLU A 234 -8.70 -18.94 35.42
CA GLU A 234 -8.87 -18.05 34.25
C GLU A 234 -8.10 -18.56 33.03
N LYS A 235 -7.08 -19.41 33.23
CA LYS A 235 -6.30 -20.04 32.15
C LYS A 235 -7.19 -20.76 31.12
N LYS A 236 -8.35 -21.29 31.54
CA LYS A 236 -9.33 -21.92 30.65
C LYS A 236 -9.85 -20.98 29.55
N TYR A 237 -9.97 -19.67 29.82
CA TYR A 237 -10.49 -18.72 28.84
C TYR A 237 -9.52 -18.52 27.69
N VAL A 238 -8.21 -18.60 27.96
CA VAL A 238 -7.20 -18.50 26.91
C VAL A 238 -7.34 -19.64 25.89
N TRP A 239 -7.55 -20.87 26.36
CA TRP A 239 -7.78 -22.02 25.49
C TRP A 239 -9.09 -21.91 24.68
N ILE A 240 -10.11 -21.25 25.24
CA ILE A 240 -11.36 -20.96 24.53
C ILE A 240 -11.15 -19.85 23.49
N TYR A 241 -10.40 -18.80 23.81
CA TYR A 241 -10.19 -17.63 22.95
C TYR A 241 -9.21 -17.89 21.81
N LEU A 242 -8.26 -18.81 21.96
CA LEU A 242 -7.30 -19.17 20.92
C LEU A 242 -7.94 -19.51 19.56
N PRO A 243 -8.89 -20.46 19.44
CA PRO A 243 -9.53 -20.76 18.14
C PRO A 243 -10.31 -19.57 17.58
N PHE A 244 -10.97 -18.76 18.43
CA PHE A 244 -11.61 -17.52 17.98
C PHE A 244 -10.59 -16.51 17.47
N SER A 245 -9.44 -16.36 18.14
CA SER A 245 -8.37 -15.45 17.70
C SER A 245 -7.87 -15.81 16.30
N LEU A 246 -7.65 -17.10 16.03
CA LEU A 246 -7.27 -17.59 14.71
C LEU A 246 -8.37 -17.36 13.68
N GLY A 247 -9.62 -17.68 14.03
CA GLY A 247 -10.78 -17.42 13.17
C GLY A 247 -10.92 -15.93 12.81
N LEU A 248 -10.76 -15.04 13.79
CA LEU A 248 -10.79 -13.59 13.56
C LEU A 248 -9.58 -13.10 12.75
N PHE A 249 -8.39 -13.67 12.95
CA PHE A 249 -7.20 -13.29 12.20
C PHE A 249 -7.35 -13.63 10.71
N PHE A 250 -7.68 -14.89 10.41
CA PHE A 250 -7.91 -15.32 9.03
C PHE A 250 -9.16 -14.66 8.43
N GLY A 251 -10.21 -14.47 9.23
CA GLY A 251 -11.41 -13.74 8.82
C GLY A 251 -11.13 -12.29 8.47
N GLY A 252 -10.32 -11.59 9.27
CA GLY A 252 -9.87 -10.22 9.01
C GLY A 252 -9.01 -10.14 7.75
N ALA A 253 -8.02 -11.03 7.61
CA ALA A 253 -7.18 -11.09 6.41
C ALA A 253 -7.98 -11.39 5.13
N ALA A 254 -8.94 -12.33 5.21
CA ALA A 254 -9.83 -12.64 4.09
C ALA A 254 -10.76 -11.47 3.76
N LEU A 255 -11.35 -10.81 4.76
CA LEU A 255 -12.20 -9.64 4.56
C LEU A 255 -11.43 -8.52 3.86
N ALA A 256 -10.18 -8.29 4.27
CA ALA A 256 -9.34 -7.29 3.64
C ALA A 256 -9.10 -7.58 2.16
N TYR A 257 -8.69 -8.81 1.83
CA TYR A 257 -8.38 -9.19 0.45
C TYR A 257 -9.63 -9.20 -0.45
N PHE A 258 -10.73 -9.80 0.00
CA PHE A 258 -11.91 -9.99 -0.86
C PHE A 258 -12.84 -8.78 -0.92
N TYR A 259 -12.96 -7.99 0.15
CA TYR A 259 -13.98 -6.93 0.24
C TYR A 259 -13.40 -5.52 0.35
N VAL A 260 -12.25 -5.34 0.96
CA VAL A 260 -11.68 -3.99 1.21
C VAL A 260 -10.72 -3.60 0.09
N PHE A 261 -9.94 -4.55 -0.42
CA PHE A 261 -8.84 -4.27 -1.33
C PHE A 261 -9.26 -3.55 -2.62
N ALA A 262 -10.22 -4.12 -3.36
CA ALA A 262 -10.65 -3.55 -4.64
C ALA A 262 -11.33 -2.17 -4.49
N PRO A 263 -12.27 -1.95 -3.53
CA PRO A 263 -12.83 -0.61 -3.30
C PRO A 263 -11.81 0.45 -2.91
N VAL A 264 -10.78 0.08 -2.13
CA VAL A 264 -9.69 1.00 -1.80
C VAL A 264 -8.94 1.41 -3.07
N LEU A 265 -8.58 0.46 -3.93
CA LEU A 265 -7.87 0.79 -5.18
C LEU A 265 -8.72 1.63 -6.14
N GLU A 266 -10.00 1.28 -6.32
CA GLU A 266 -10.90 2.07 -7.15
C GLU A 266 -11.01 3.51 -6.62
N PHE A 267 -11.10 3.66 -5.29
CA PHE A 267 -11.10 4.96 -4.66
C PHE A 267 -9.81 5.74 -4.97
N LEU A 268 -8.62 5.17 -4.71
CA LEU A 268 -7.34 5.85 -4.95
C LEU A 268 -7.19 6.29 -6.41
N PHE A 269 -7.54 5.43 -7.37
CA PHE A 269 -7.45 5.76 -8.78
C PHE A 269 -8.48 6.80 -9.22
N SER A 270 -9.73 6.73 -8.71
CA SER A 270 -10.75 7.76 -8.99
C SER A 270 -10.37 9.12 -8.42
N PHE A 271 -9.71 9.16 -7.26
CA PHE A 271 -9.23 10.41 -6.66
C PHE A 271 -8.14 11.06 -7.51
N ASN A 272 -7.15 10.29 -7.99
CA ASN A 272 -6.14 10.80 -8.93
C ASN A 272 -6.78 11.38 -10.20
N LEU A 273 -7.77 10.67 -10.77
CA LEU A 273 -8.52 11.15 -11.93
C LEU A 273 -9.19 12.50 -11.68
N SER A 274 -9.78 12.69 -10.49
CA SER A 274 -10.49 13.92 -10.13
C SER A 274 -9.57 15.14 -10.01
N LEU A 275 -8.28 14.92 -9.73
CA LEU A 275 -7.27 15.98 -9.67
C LEU A 275 -6.65 16.28 -11.04
N GLY A 276 -7.02 15.55 -12.10
CA GLY A 276 -6.41 15.69 -13.43
C GLY A 276 -4.95 15.24 -13.49
N ILE A 277 -4.49 14.50 -12.47
CA ILE A 277 -3.14 13.95 -12.41
C ILE A 277 -3.17 12.59 -13.10
N ASP A 278 -2.26 12.37 -14.04
CA ASP A 278 -2.05 11.06 -14.63
C ASP A 278 -1.28 10.19 -13.61
N PRO A 279 -1.93 9.18 -12.99
CA PRO A 279 -1.25 8.29 -12.09
C PRO A 279 -0.35 7.39 -12.93
N ASP A 280 0.94 7.47 -12.69
CA ASP A 280 1.89 6.41 -13.02
C ASP A 280 2.15 5.63 -11.72
N PRO A 281 1.28 4.67 -11.34
CA PRO A 281 1.35 4.04 -10.03
C PRO A 281 2.60 3.17 -9.93
N ARG A 282 3.60 3.68 -9.20
CA ARG A 282 4.86 2.98 -8.93
C ARG A 282 4.60 1.63 -8.28
N ILE A 283 5.13 0.57 -8.88
CA ILE A 283 4.86 -0.82 -8.47
C ILE A 283 5.08 -1.07 -6.97
N SER A 284 6.14 -0.50 -6.41
CA SER A 284 6.55 -0.76 -5.04
C SER A 284 5.60 -0.21 -3.97
N GLU A 285 4.96 0.93 -4.21
CA GLU A 285 4.16 1.60 -3.20
C GLU A 285 2.84 0.89 -3.01
N TRP A 286 2.12 0.66 -4.12
CA TRP A 286 0.83 -0.02 -4.04
C TRP A 286 0.98 -1.52 -3.75
N MET A 287 2.00 -2.22 -4.26
CA MET A 287 2.21 -3.63 -3.92
C MET A 287 2.53 -3.80 -2.45
N SER A 288 3.38 -2.92 -1.88
CA SER A 288 3.69 -2.97 -0.44
C SER A 288 2.45 -2.75 0.41
N PHE A 289 1.63 -1.76 0.05
CA PHE A 289 0.34 -1.52 0.69
C PHE A 289 -0.57 -2.74 0.59
N ALA A 290 -0.74 -3.29 -0.62
CA ALA A 290 -1.59 -4.44 -0.90
C ALA A 290 -1.19 -5.70 -0.14
N LEU A 291 0.12 -5.91 0.01
CA LEU A 291 0.67 -7.02 0.78
C LEU A 291 0.44 -6.86 2.27
N LEU A 292 0.62 -5.65 2.81
CA LEU A 292 0.48 -5.40 4.24
C LEU A 292 -0.98 -5.32 4.70
N LEU A 293 -1.90 -4.94 3.81
CA LEU A 293 -3.30 -4.70 4.14
C LEU A 293 -3.99 -5.94 4.78
N PRO A 294 -3.92 -7.17 4.22
CA PRO A 294 -4.50 -8.35 4.84
C PRO A 294 -3.91 -8.67 6.21
N LEU A 295 -2.60 -8.53 6.36
CA LEU A 295 -1.92 -8.76 7.64
C LEU A 295 -2.36 -7.72 8.69
N GLY A 296 -2.42 -6.45 8.31
CA GLY A 296 -2.90 -5.36 9.17
C GLY A 296 -4.32 -5.62 9.66
N PHE A 297 -5.24 -5.96 8.76
CA PHE A 297 -6.62 -6.31 9.14
C PHE A 297 -6.69 -7.56 10.03
N GLY A 298 -5.92 -8.62 9.74
CA GLY A 298 -5.88 -9.80 10.60
C GLY A 298 -5.44 -9.49 12.03
N ILE A 299 -4.42 -8.64 12.19
CA ILE A 299 -3.94 -8.16 13.50
C ILE A 299 -4.99 -7.28 14.17
N SER A 300 -5.58 -6.34 13.43
CA SER A 300 -6.59 -5.42 13.96
C SER A 300 -7.86 -6.13 14.41
N PHE A 301 -8.25 -7.23 13.76
CA PHE A 301 -9.38 -8.07 14.18
C PHE A 301 -9.13 -8.75 15.54
N GLN A 302 -7.91 -8.72 16.08
CA GLN A 302 -7.66 -9.15 17.46
C GLN A 302 -8.13 -8.13 18.50
N LEU A 303 -8.32 -6.86 18.11
CA LEU A 303 -8.67 -5.78 19.02
C LEU A 303 -9.92 -6.08 19.89
N PRO A 304 -11.07 -6.53 19.33
CA PRO A 304 -12.25 -6.85 20.12
C PRO A 304 -12.00 -7.96 21.14
N LEU A 305 -11.20 -8.97 20.75
CA LEU A 305 -10.90 -10.12 21.60
C LEU A 305 -9.96 -9.73 22.75
N VAL A 306 -8.95 -8.91 22.48
CA VAL A 306 -8.05 -8.36 23.49
C VAL A 306 -8.83 -7.50 24.49
N MET A 307 -9.72 -6.62 24.01
CA MET A 307 -10.58 -5.80 24.87
C MET A 307 -11.46 -6.67 25.78
N LEU A 308 -12.08 -7.72 25.22
CA LEU A 308 -12.90 -8.65 26.00
C LEU A 308 -12.07 -9.38 27.07
N LEU A 309 -10.87 -9.84 26.74
CA LEU A 309 -9.99 -10.50 27.69
C LEU A 309 -9.62 -9.57 28.85
N LEU A 310 -9.18 -8.34 28.55
CA LEU A 310 -8.78 -7.35 29.56
C LEU A 310 -9.96 -6.99 30.47
N ASN A 311 -11.17 -6.85 29.91
CA ASN A 311 -12.37 -6.65 30.71
C ASN A 311 -12.72 -7.86 31.58
N ARG A 312 -12.56 -9.07 31.03
CA ARG A 312 -12.92 -10.32 31.73
C ARG A 312 -12.03 -10.61 32.93
N VAL A 313 -10.73 -10.36 32.79
CA VAL A 313 -9.73 -10.52 33.88
C VAL A 313 -9.87 -9.42 34.94
N GLY A 314 -10.57 -8.32 34.61
CA GLY A 314 -10.83 -7.20 35.53
C GLY A 314 -9.75 -6.11 35.49
N LEU A 315 -8.92 -6.07 34.43
CA LEU A 315 -7.89 -5.05 34.25
C LEU A 315 -8.47 -3.71 33.78
N ILE A 316 -9.50 -3.74 32.94
CA ILE A 316 -10.12 -2.52 32.38
C ILE A 316 -11.64 -2.61 32.43
N GLU A 317 -12.30 -1.57 32.93
CA GLU A 317 -13.76 -1.45 32.89
C GLU A 317 -14.27 -1.05 31.50
N VAL A 318 -15.47 -1.51 31.16
CA VAL A 318 -16.16 -1.06 29.93
C VAL A 318 -16.33 0.46 29.89
N LYS A 319 -16.58 1.09 31.05
CA LYS A 319 -16.66 2.54 31.17
C LYS A 319 -15.39 3.23 30.73
N SER A 320 -14.22 2.66 31.05
CA SER A 320 -12.93 3.22 30.67
C SER A 320 -12.74 3.20 29.14
N TYR A 321 -13.17 2.14 28.45
CA TYR A 321 -13.19 2.14 26.98
C TYR A 321 -14.12 3.22 26.42
N VAL A 322 -15.33 3.34 26.95
CA VAL A 322 -16.28 4.36 26.49
C VAL A 322 -15.79 5.77 26.77
N GLU A 323 -15.05 6.01 27.85
CA GLU A 323 -14.50 7.34 28.18
C GLU A 323 -13.34 7.72 27.25
N HIS A 324 -12.46 6.77 26.93
CA HIS A 324 -11.24 7.01 26.14
C HIS A 324 -11.41 6.74 24.64
N TRP A 325 -12.66 6.60 24.15
CA TRP A 325 -12.93 6.28 22.76
C TRP A 325 -12.30 7.26 21.76
N ARG A 326 -12.20 8.55 22.12
CA ARG A 326 -11.58 9.58 21.27
C ARG A 326 -10.09 9.33 21.06
N ILE A 327 -9.40 8.89 22.13
CA ILE A 327 -7.97 8.56 22.07
C ILE A 327 -7.79 7.29 21.24
N ALA A 328 -8.65 6.28 21.41
CA ALA A 328 -8.61 5.06 20.60
C ALA A 328 -8.79 5.37 19.11
N VAL A 329 -9.77 6.21 18.74
CA VAL A 329 -9.99 6.63 17.35
C VAL A 329 -8.79 7.42 16.83
N LEU A 330 -8.20 8.32 17.62
CA LEU A 330 -6.98 9.04 17.24
C LEU A 330 -5.82 8.08 16.95
N VAL A 331 -5.57 7.11 17.83
CA VAL A 331 -4.53 6.09 17.64
C VAL A 331 -4.80 5.26 16.39
N ILE A 332 -6.06 4.88 16.15
CA ILE A 332 -6.47 4.19 14.93
C ILE A 332 -6.20 5.04 13.68
N CYS A 333 -6.50 6.33 13.70
CA CYS A 333 -6.18 7.24 12.59
C CYS A 333 -4.67 7.34 12.36
N VAL A 334 -3.86 7.46 13.42
CA VAL A 334 -2.40 7.53 13.33
C VAL A 334 -1.82 6.24 12.74
N LEU A 335 -2.30 5.08 13.21
CA LEU A 335 -1.91 3.79 12.66
C LEU A 335 -2.35 3.68 11.19
N SER A 336 -3.56 4.11 10.86
CA SER A 336 -4.06 4.09 9.49
C SER A 336 -3.21 4.95 8.57
N ALA A 337 -2.85 6.16 9.00
CA ALA A 337 -1.98 7.06 8.25
C ALA A 337 -0.55 6.51 8.04
N LEU A 338 -0.08 5.64 8.94
CA LEU A 338 1.21 4.96 8.77
C LEU A 338 1.13 3.78 7.78
N LEU A 339 -0.04 3.11 7.71
CA LEU A 339 -0.24 1.96 6.84
C LEU A 339 -0.70 2.34 5.42
N THR A 340 -1.45 3.43 5.26
CA THR A 340 -1.91 3.92 3.95
C THR A 340 -0.95 4.96 3.38
N PRO A 341 -1.00 5.24 2.07
CA PRO A 341 -0.41 6.46 1.54
C PRO A 341 -0.95 7.66 2.34
N ALA A 342 -0.12 8.69 2.52
CA ALA A 342 -0.40 9.83 3.42
C ALA A 342 -1.46 10.80 2.85
N ASP A 343 -2.62 10.27 2.47
CA ASP A 343 -3.78 11.03 2.02
C ASP A 343 -4.98 10.85 3.00
N PRO A 344 -5.73 11.92 3.31
CA PRO A 344 -6.78 11.88 4.34
C PRO A 344 -7.90 10.87 4.06
N LEU A 345 -8.23 10.62 2.79
CA LEU A 345 -9.39 9.82 2.44
C LEU A 345 -9.08 8.32 2.50
N SER A 346 -7.93 7.89 1.99
CA SER A 346 -7.45 6.51 2.17
C SER A 346 -7.20 6.19 3.65
N MET A 347 -6.67 7.15 4.42
CA MET A 347 -6.57 7.02 5.88
C MET A 347 -7.94 6.74 6.52
N LEU A 348 -8.97 7.54 6.18
CA LEU A 348 -10.32 7.36 6.71
C LEU A 348 -10.94 6.03 6.28
N LEU A 349 -10.69 5.60 5.04
CA LEU A 349 -11.20 4.35 4.49
C LEU A 349 -10.70 3.12 5.29
N LEU A 350 -9.50 3.20 5.87
CA LEU A 350 -8.95 2.18 6.76
C LEU A 350 -9.32 2.43 8.24
N ALA A 351 -9.30 3.68 8.70
CA ALA A 351 -9.59 4.04 10.08
C ALA A 351 -11.05 3.77 10.49
N VAL A 352 -12.01 3.90 9.57
CA VAL A 352 -13.43 3.66 9.85
C VAL A 352 -13.71 2.19 10.19
N PRO A 353 -13.32 1.19 9.36
CA PRO A 353 -13.43 -0.22 9.73
C PRO A 353 -12.77 -0.57 11.06
N LEU A 354 -11.59 -0.01 11.34
CA LEU A 354 -10.88 -0.24 12.60
C LEU A 354 -11.60 0.38 13.81
N SER A 355 -12.18 1.56 13.64
CA SER A 355 -13.00 2.21 14.66
C SER A 355 -14.26 1.39 14.94
N LEU A 356 -14.88 0.82 13.89
CA LEU A 356 -16.01 -0.10 14.06
C LEU A 356 -15.63 -1.35 14.85
N LEU A 357 -14.43 -1.92 14.65
CA LEU A 357 -13.94 -3.03 15.47
C LEU A 357 -13.78 -2.61 16.94
N TYR A 358 -13.27 -1.41 17.21
CA TYR A 358 -13.16 -0.90 18.57
C TYR A 358 -14.52 -0.78 19.26
N PHE A 359 -15.50 -0.15 18.62
CA PHE A 359 -16.86 -0.06 19.15
C PHE A 359 -17.55 -1.44 19.24
N GLY A 360 -17.27 -2.34 18.30
CA GLY A 360 -17.69 -3.74 18.35
C GLY A 360 -17.10 -4.46 19.56
N GLY A 361 -15.84 -4.19 19.91
CA GLY A 361 -15.19 -4.68 21.13
C GLY A 361 -15.86 -4.17 22.40
N ILE A 362 -16.24 -2.89 22.44
CA ILE A 362 -17.05 -2.35 23.55
C ILE A 362 -18.39 -3.09 23.64
N GLY A 363 -19.09 -3.27 22.52
CA GLY A 363 -20.34 -4.02 22.46
C GLY A 363 -20.19 -5.47 22.95
N LEU A 364 -19.09 -6.14 22.58
CA LEU A 364 -18.77 -7.49 23.02
C LEU A 364 -18.56 -7.56 24.54
N CYS A 365 -17.88 -6.56 25.12
CA CYS A 365 -17.69 -6.46 26.56
C CYS A 365 -19.01 -6.20 27.31
N LEU A 366 -19.92 -5.42 26.74
CA LEU A 366 -21.26 -5.18 27.29
C LEU A 366 -22.13 -6.44 27.25
N TRP A 367 -22.06 -7.21 26.16
CA TRP A 367 -22.82 -8.46 26.01
C TRP A 367 -22.32 -9.56 26.93
N MET A 368 -21.01 -9.60 27.20
CA MET A 368 -20.36 -10.61 28.03
C MET A 368 -19.57 -9.99 29.19
N PRO A 369 -20.26 -9.38 30.18
CA PRO A 369 -19.63 -8.59 31.23
C PRO A 369 -18.61 -9.40 32.04
N GLY A 370 -17.52 -8.73 32.42
CA GLY A 370 -16.51 -9.25 33.33
C GLY A 370 -17.12 -9.67 34.68
N ARG A 371 -16.64 -10.79 35.24
CA ARG A 371 -17.14 -11.36 36.50
C ARG A 371 -16.45 -10.78 37.75
N ARG A 372 -15.44 -9.92 37.58
CA ARG A 372 -14.70 -9.30 38.67
C ARG A 372 -14.97 -7.80 38.73
N ALA A 373 -15.06 -7.28 39.95
CA ALA A 373 -14.90 -5.88 40.20
C ALA A 373 -13.47 -5.47 39.76
N PRO A 374 -13.31 -4.31 39.11
CA PRO A 374 -12.03 -3.82 38.62
C PRO A 374 -11.06 -3.66 39.79
N MET A 375 -9.78 -3.98 39.59
CA MET A 375 -8.77 -3.76 40.61
C MET A 375 -8.71 -2.27 40.95
N ALA A 376 -8.82 -1.93 42.24
CA ALA A 376 -8.75 -0.54 42.69
C ALA A 376 -7.42 0.08 42.23
N PRO A 377 -7.41 1.33 41.75
CA PRO A 377 -6.19 1.97 41.30
C PRO A 377 -5.19 2.02 42.46
N ILE A 378 -3.99 1.49 42.22
CA ILE A 378 -2.85 1.67 43.13
C ILE A 378 -2.53 3.17 43.10
N ARG A 379 -2.75 3.83 44.24
CA ARG A 379 -2.55 5.27 44.41
C ARG A 379 -1.08 5.66 44.44
#